data_AF-A0A7V9B167-F1
#
_entry.id   AF-A0A7V9B167-F1
#
_cell.length_a   1.000
_cell.length_b   1.000
_cell.length_c   1.000
_cell.angle_alpha   90.00
_cell.angle_beta   90.00
_cell.angle_gamma   90.00
#
_symmetry.space_group_name_H-M   'P 1'
#
loop_
_entity.id
_entity.type
_entity.pdbx_description
1 polymer ?
#
loop_
_entity_poly.entity_id
_entity_poly.type
_entity_poly.pdbx_seq_one_letter_code
_entity_poly.pdbx_strand_id
1 'polypeptide(L)'
;MATVSVRISAEAHTALRQLAAEQRKSIGEVLNAAVAAYQREQIWQQAEAAYASLRADHEAWAEWQREINLFDSTAADGLDAFPYDLGTKGPDTNASTR
;
A
#
# COMPACT_ATOMS: atom_id res chain seq x y z
N MET A 1 -14.74 -5.93 23.10
CA MET A 1 -13.98 -4.67 23.20
C MET A 1 -14.75 -3.71 24.10
N ALA A 2 -14.06 -2.95 24.94
CA ALA A 2 -14.71 -1.92 25.76
C ALA A 2 -15.14 -0.73 24.89
N THR A 3 -16.32 -0.19 25.13
CA THR A 3 -16.83 1.00 24.44
C THR A 3 -16.68 2.23 25.33
N VAL A 4 -16.33 3.36 24.73
CA VAL A 4 -16.21 4.65 25.41
C VAL A 4 -16.98 5.71 24.62
N SER A 5 -17.42 6.76 25.30
CA SER A 5 -18.10 7.90 24.67
C SER A 5 -17.14 9.08 24.58
N VAL A 6 -17.04 9.69 23.40
CA VAL A 6 -16.18 10.85 23.12
C VAL A 6 -17.06 12.01 22.67
N ARG A 7 -16.78 13.21 23.19
CA ARG A 7 -17.47 14.42 22.74
C ARG A 7 -16.84 14.90 21.43
N ILE A 8 -17.69 15.12 20.43
CA ILE A 8 -17.34 15.70 19.13
C ILE A 8 -18.34 16.80 18.77
N SER A 9 -18.03 17.63 17.79
CA SER A 9 -18.97 18.64 17.31
C SER A 9 -20.20 17.97 16.67
N ALA A 10 -21.34 18.66 16.70
CA ALA A 10 -22.57 18.19 16.06
C ALA A 10 -22.39 18.01 14.54
N GLU A 11 -21.57 18.87 13.92
CA GLU A 11 -21.20 18.80 12.51
C GLU A 11 -20.40 17.53 12.20
N ALA A 12 -19.34 17.24 12.98
CA ALA A 12 -18.54 16.03 12.80
C ALA A 12 -19.38 14.76 12.98
N HIS A 13 -20.27 14.74 13.97
CA HIS A 13 -21.20 13.63 14.15
C HIS A 13 -22.16 13.46 12.96
N THR A 14 -22.61 14.57 12.34
CA THR A 14 -23.47 14.55 11.15
C THR A 14 -22.73 13.99 9.95
N ALA A 15 -21.49 14.42 9.72
CA ALA A 15 -20.63 13.90 8.67
C ALA A 15 -20.36 12.39 8.84
N LEU A 16 -20.03 11.95 10.06
CA LEU A 16 -19.83 10.52 10.36
C LEU A 16 -21.09 9.70 10.10
N ARG A 17 -22.28 10.25 10.41
CA ARG A 17 -23.56 9.58 10.16
C ARG A 17 -23.84 9.43 8.66
N GLN A 18 -23.56 10.46 7.86
CA GLN A 18 -23.72 10.41 6.40
C GLN A 18 -22.78 9.36 5.79
N LEU A 19 -21.50 9.41 6.16
CA LEU A 19 -20.48 8.44 5.71
C LEU A 19 -20.83 7.00 6.12
N ALA A 20 -21.38 6.81 7.32
CA ALA A 20 -21.84 5.52 7.80
C ALA A 20 -23.01 4.97 6.96
N ALA A 21 -23.98 5.83 6.62
CA ALA A 21 -25.10 5.46 5.76
C ALA A 21 -24.64 5.09 4.34
N GLU A 22 -23.78 5.91 3.73
CA GLU A 22 -23.24 5.67 2.38
C GLU A 22 -22.44 4.38 2.30
N GLN A 23 -21.63 4.09 3.32
CA GLN A 23 -20.77 2.90 3.36
C GLN A 23 -21.47 1.66 3.92
N ARG A 24 -22.72 1.78 4.39
CA ARG A 24 -23.46 0.72 5.12
C ARG A 24 -22.66 0.15 6.28
N LYS A 25 -22.03 1.03 7.05
CA LYS A 25 -21.22 0.71 8.24
C LYS A 25 -21.78 1.42 9.46
N SER A 26 -21.37 1.01 10.65
CA SER A 26 -21.65 1.77 11.87
C SER A 26 -20.79 3.05 11.94
N ILE A 27 -21.28 4.06 12.67
CA ILE A 27 -20.50 5.29 12.95
C ILE A 27 -19.15 4.95 13.62
N GLY A 28 -19.12 3.93 14.49
CA GLY A 28 -17.89 3.48 15.14
C GLY A 28 -16.87 2.90 14.16
N GLU A 29 -17.30 2.08 13.20
CA GLU A 29 -16.43 1.54 12.16
C GLU A 29 -15.88 2.64 11.24
N VAL A 30 -16.71 3.61 10.88
CA VAL A 30 -16.28 4.77 10.09
C VAL A 30 -15.27 5.61 10.87
N LEU A 31 -15.53 5.87 12.16
CA LEU A 31 -14.62 6.62 13.02
C LEU A 31 -13.27 5.90 13.17
N ASN A 32 -13.29 4.58 13.40
CA ASN A 32 -12.08 3.77 13.47
C ASN A 32 -11.27 3.83 12.16
N ALA A 33 -11.96 3.72 11.01
CA ALA A 33 -11.32 3.83 9.71
C ALA A 33 -10.72 5.22 9.46
N ALA A 34 -11.41 6.29 9.87
CA ALA A 34 -10.93 7.67 9.76
C ALA A 34 -9.69 7.90 10.63
N VAL A 35 -9.68 7.42 11.87
CA VAL A 35 -8.50 7.50 12.75
C VAL A 35 -7.33 6.74 12.16
N ALA A 36 -7.56 5.53 11.65
CA ALA A 36 -6.50 4.74 11.01
C ALA A 36 -5.95 5.42 9.75
N ALA A 37 -6.81 6.08 8.97
CA ALA A 37 -6.38 6.86 7.80
C ALA A 37 -5.52 8.06 8.22
N TYR A 38 -5.94 8.81 9.23
CA TYR A 38 -5.18 9.94 9.75
C TYR A 38 -3.81 9.49 10.30
N GLN A 39 -3.74 8.37 11.03
CA GLN A 39 -2.48 7.83 11.50
C GLN A 39 -1.53 7.44 10.35
N ARG A 40 -2.04 6.81 9.29
CA ARG A 40 -1.24 6.51 8.10
C ARG A 40 -0.72 7.77 7.43
N GLU A 41 -1.55 8.79 7.30
CA GLU A 41 -1.14 10.08 6.76
C GLU A 41 -0.02 10.72 7.59
N GLN A 42 -0.14 10.71 8.91
CA GLN A 42 0.89 11.23 9.81
C GLN A 42 2.22 10.47 9.67
N ILE A 43 2.18 9.15 9.47
CA ILE A 43 3.39 8.34 9.19
C ILE A 43 4.05 8.79 7.89
N TRP A 44 3.27 8.98 6.83
CA TRP A 44 3.79 9.42 5.54
C TRP A 44 4.39 10.82 5.60
N GLN A 45 3.74 11.77 6.28
CA GLN A 45 4.27 13.12 6.48
C GLN A 45 5.61 13.11 7.23
N GLN A 46 5.74 12.28 8.27
CA GLN A 46 6.99 12.11 9.00
C GLN A 46 8.09 11.49 8.13
N ALA A 47 7.75 10.45 7.36
CA ALA A 47 8.70 9.81 6.45
C ALA A 47 9.18 10.79 5.38
N GLU A 48 8.27 11.56 4.77
CA GLU A 48 8.62 12.58 3.78
C GLU A 48 9.55 13.64 4.36
N ALA A 49 9.26 14.15 5.56
CA ALA A 49 10.12 15.11 6.24
C ALA A 49 11.51 14.54 6.55
N ALA A 50 11.59 13.28 6.97
CA ALA A 50 12.86 12.60 7.20
C ALA A 50 13.67 12.42 5.90
N TYR A 51 13.02 12.01 4.81
CA TYR A 51 13.67 11.90 3.49
C TYR A 51 14.11 13.27 2.95
N ALA A 52 13.31 14.31 3.12
CA ALA A 52 13.68 15.67 2.72
C ALA A 52 14.91 16.15 3.48
N SER A 53 14.97 15.87 4.79
CA SER A 53 16.13 16.19 5.63
C SER A 53 17.37 15.40 5.19
N LEU A 54 17.22 14.10 4.88
CA LEU A 54 18.30 13.25 4.37
C LEU A 54 18.82 13.76 3.02
N ARG A 55 17.95 14.13 2.08
CA ARG A 55 18.33 14.64 0.75
C ARG A 55 19.05 16.00 0.80
N ALA A 56 18.76 16.81 1.82
CA ALA A 56 19.43 18.09 2.00
C ALA A 56 20.89 17.93 2.46
N ASP A 57 21.23 16.80 3.07
CA ASP A 57 22.60 16.40 3.38
C ASP A 57 23.20 15.59 2.22
N HIS A 58 24.05 16.23 1.42
CA HIS A 58 24.61 15.62 0.22
C HIS A 58 25.51 14.39 0.52
N GLU A 59 26.22 14.37 1.65
CA GLU A 59 27.09 13.26 2.01
C GLU A 59 26.25 12.05 2.46
N ALA A 60 25.30 12.28 3.37
CA ALA A 60 24.40 11.24 3.85
C ALA A 60 23.51 10.70 2.71
N TRP A 61 23.06 11.56 1.79
CA TRP A 61 22.30 11.14 0.62
C TRP A 61 23.12 10.26 -0.32
N ALA A 62 24.39 10.62 -0.58
CA ALA A 62 25.26 9.82 -1.44
C ALA A 62 25.55 8.45 -0.83
N GLU A 63 25.70 8.35 0.49
CA GLU A 63 25.84 7.05 1.18
C GLU A 63 24.56 6.21 1.06
N TRP A 64 23.41 6.79 1.36
CA TRP A 64 22.12 6.11 1.22
C TRP A 64 21.88 5.60 -0.21
N GLN A 65 22.25 6.38 -1.23
CA GLN A 65 22.16 5.94 -2.63
C GLN A 65 23.09 4.77 -2.94
N ARG A 66 24.30 4.73 -2.37
CA ARG A 66 25.21 3.57 -2.51
C ARG A 66 24.58 2.32 -1.90
N GLU A 67 24.00 2.43 -0.71
CA GLU A 67 23.31 1.31 -0.05
C GLU A 67 22.11 0.81 -0.86
N ILE A 68 21.26 1.72 -1.35
CA ILE A 68 20.10 1.34 -2.17
C ILE A 68 20.54 0.67 -3.47
N ASN A 69 21.58 1.17 -4.14
CA ASN A 69 22.09 0.53 -5.37
C ASN A 69 22.65 -0.87 -5.09
N LEU A 70 23.28 -1.07 -3.92
CA LEU A 70 23.74 -2.40 -3.52
C LEU A 70 22.54 -3.36 -3.33
N PHE A 71 21.46 -2.92 -2.69
CA PHE A 71 20.26 -3.74 -2.54
C PHE A 71 19.50 -3.95 -3.85
N ASP A 72 19.46 -2.95 -4.73
CA ASP A 72 18.82 -3.06 -6.04
C ASP A 72 19.49 -4.15 -6.89
N SER A 73 20.79 -4.39 -6.71
CA SER A 73 21.50 -5.50 -7.37
C SER A 73 20.97 -6.89 -6.99
N THR A 74 20.29 -7.03 -5.85
CA THR A 74 19.67 -8.28 -5.37
C THR A 74 18.18 -8.38 -5.74
N ALA A 75 17.61 -7.37 -6.43
CA ALA A 75 16.17 -7.35 -6.73
C ALA A 75 15.68 -8.50 -7.62
N ALA A 76 16.59 -9.09 -8.41
CA ALA A 76 16.30 -10.24 -9.27
C ALA A 76 16.54 -11.60 -8.58
N ASP A 77 17.05 -11.63 -7.35
CA ASP A 77 17.35 -12.86 -6.65
C ASP A 77 16.07 -13.67 -6.39
N GLY A 78 16.09 -14.96 -6.77
CA GLY A 78 14.92 -15.85 -6.64
C GLY A 78 13.84 -15.68 -7.72
N LEU A 79 14.04 -14.74 -8.67
CA LEU A 79 13.27 -14.67 -9.91
C LEU A 79 13.98 -15.52 -10.98
N ASP A 80 13.82 -16.84 -10.92
CA ASP A 80 14.14 -17.68 -12.07
C ASP A 80 13.34 -17.15 -13.27
N ALA A 81 13.97 -17.02 -14.45
CA ALA A 81 13.26 -16.63 -15.67
C ALA A 81 12.11 -17.63 -15.86
N PHE A 82 10.87 -17.17 -15.63
CA PHE A 82 9.66 -18.01 -15.51
C PHE A 82 9.75 -19.28 -16.37
N PRO A 83 10.01 -20.47 -15.80
CA PRO A 83 10.23 -21.70 -16.57
C PRO A 83 8.91 -22.40 -16.93
N TYR A 84 7.79 -21.67 -16.99
CA TYR A 84 6.60 -22.18 -17.65
C TYR A 84 6.70 -21.84 -19.14
N ASP A 85 7.42 -22.67 -19.88
CA ASP A 85 6.94 -23.05 -21.21
C ASP A 85 5.58 -23.72 -20.97
N LEU A 86 4.51 -22.93 -20.97
CA LEU A 86 3.14 -23.40 -21.02
C LEU A 86 2.99 -24.04 -22.39
N GLY A 87 3.47 -25.29 -22.48
CA GLY A 87 3.77 -25.98 -23.71
C GLY A 87 2.82 -25.56 -24.80
N THR A 88 3.37 -24.92 -25.84
CA THR A 88 2.70 -24.88 -27.12
C THR A 88 2.62 -26.32 -27.60
N LYS A 89 1.65 -27.06 -27.07
CA LYS A 89 1.06 -28.18 -27.76
C LYS A 89 0.46 -27.54 -29.00
N GLY A 90 1.27 -27.52 -30.07
CA GLY A 90 0.76 -27.22 -31.40
C GLY A 90 -0.49 -28.05 -31.60
N PRO A 91 -1.55 -27.50 -32.20
CA PRO A 91 -2.83 -28.16 -32.28
C PRO A 91 -2.62 -29.58 -32.82
N ASP A 92 -3.09 -30.57 -32.06
CA ASP A 92 -3.16 -31.96 -32.47
C ASP A 92 -4.00 -31.99 -33.76
N THR A 93 -3.36 -31.92 -34.93
CA THR A 93 -4.02 -32.06 -36.23
C THR A 93 -4.34 -33.54 -36.44
N ASN A 94 -5.34 -34.03 -35.71
CA ASN A 94 -6.14 -35.16 -36.15
C ASN A 94 -7.33 -34.62 -36.95
N ALA A 95 -7.16 -34.48 -38.26
CA ALA A 95 -8.26 -34.52 -39.21
C ALA A 95 -7.73 -34.89 -40.61
N SER A 96 -8.19 -36.05 -41.08
CA SER A 96 -8.23 -36.51 -42.48
C SER A 96 -6.90 -36.75 -43.21
N THR A 97 -6.50 -38.01 -43.22
CA THR A 97 -6.00 -38.63 -44.45
C THR A 97 -6.60 -40.03 -44.60
N ARG A 98 -7.45 -40.14 -45.63
CA ARG A 98 -8.10 -41.33 -46.22
C ARG A 98 -9.30 -41.92 -45.49
#